data_AF-A0A9P9LRH9-F1
#
_entry.id   AF-A0A9P9LRH9-F1
#
_cell.length_a   1.000
_cell.length_b   1.000
_cell.length_c   1.000
_cell.angle_alpha   90.00
_cell.angle_beta   90.00
_cell.angle_gamma   90.00
#
_symmetry.space_group_name_H-M   'P 1'
#
loop_
_entity.id
_entity.type
_entity.pdbx_description
1 polymer ?
#
loop_
_entity_poly.entity_id
_entity_poly.type
_entity_poly.pdbx_seq_one_letter_code
_entity_poly.pdbx_strand_id
1 'polypeptide(L)'
;MVNAEVPYDPAKALEYKESGNKCFQAGDYVGAEALYSKAINHDPSNPLLYTNRSMALLKLHLYPRVILDTRHAISLLPHNMKAYFQLAQAQIALSDPSAALISAKKAHEFCVEECMTGGKGASSIGPITELVLRAKKEDWERKEDERVKGLGGLLGDVVRGLERERDAELKAIEGEGEEREKREKEIAGVWEKKIEDVKKVFESAEGSAGTDESRRRKVPDWCVDDITFSVMLDPVVTKTGQSYDRSSIMEHLRRSPTDPLTREPLQVSDLRPNLALRVACEEFLAENGWAVDY
;
A
#
# COMPACT_ATOMS: atom_id res chain seq x y z
N MET A 1 28.06 -8.69 37.26
CA MET A 1 28.66 -7.44 36.75
C MET A 1 27.59 -6.37 36.86
N VAL A 2 27.88 -5.27 37.55
CA VAL A 2 26.95 -4.17 37.77
C VAL A 2 26.73 -3.48 36.41
N ASN A 3 25.51 -3.50 35.88
CA ASN A 3 25.15 -2.66 34.74
C ASN A 3 25.24 -1.21 35.21
N ALA A 4 26.37 -0.55 34.93
CA ALA A 4 26.48 0.88 35.14
C ALA A 4 25.49 1.57 34.20
N GLU A 5 24.40 2.09 34.75
CA GLU A 5 23.46 2.93 34.01
C GLU A 5 24.23 4.12 33.44
N VAL A 6 24.14 4.31 32.12
CA VAL A 6 24.75 5.45 31.45
C VAL A 6 24.03 6.72 31.95
N PRO A 7 24.73 7.71 32.51
CA PRO A 7 24.08 8.92 33.02
C PRO A 7 23.34 9.67 31.90
N TYR A 8 22.15 10.17 32.25
CA TYR A 8 21.40 11.08 31.38
C TYR A 8 22.22 12.34 31.11
N ASP A 9 22.53 12.57 29.84
CA ASP A 9 23.35 13.69 29.39
C ASP A 9 22.90 14.13 27.98
N PRO A 10 21.98 15.10 27.87
CA PRO A 10 21.42 15.52 26.60
C PRO A 10 22.45 16.22 25.70
N ALA A 11 23.49 16.84 26.27
CA ALA A 11 24.55 17.48 25.48
C ALA A 11 25.41 16.42 24.79
N LYS A 12 25.75 15.35 25.52
CA LYS A 12 26.47 14.21 24.97
C LYS A 12 25.63 13.39 23.99
N ALA A 13 24.33 13.24 24.26
CA ALA A 13 23.40 12.65 23.30
C ALA A 13 23.37 13.45 21.99
N LEU A 14 23.36 14.78 22.07
CA LEU A 14 23.40 15.66 20.90
C LEU A 14 24.71 15.51 20.11
N GLU A 15 25.86 15.43 20.79
CA GLU A 15 27.16 15.21 20.15
C GLU A 15 27.20 13.88 19.37
N TYR A 16 26.74 12.79 19.99
CA TYR A 16 26.65 11.50 19.31
C TYR A 16 25.65 11.51 18.16
N LYS A 17 24.52 12.21 18.31
CA LYS A 17 23.55 12.40 17.23
C LYS A 17 24.17 13.13 16.03
N GLU A 18 24.88 14.23 16.26
CA GLU A 18 25.54 14.96 15.15
C GLU A 18 26.67 14.16 14.52
N SER A 19 27.41 13.38 15.31
CA SER A 19 28.41 12.44 14.77
C SER A 19 27.76 11.35 13.92
N GLY A 20 26.62 10.81 14.39
CA GLY A 20 25.82 9.84 13.64
C GLY A 20 25.27 10.42 12.33
N ASN A 21 24.84 11.69 12.34
CA ASN A 21 24.41 12.41 11.13
C ASN A 21 25.55 12.48 10.10
N LYS A 22 26.79 12.74 10.53
CA LYS A 22 27.97 12.76 9.64
C LYS A 22 28.26 11.40 9.03
N CYS A 23 28.24 10.33 9.83
CA CYS A 23 28.37 8.95 9.32
C CYS A 23 27.26 8.62 8.32
N PHE A 24 26.02 8.99 8.62
CA PHE A 24 24.87 8.77 7.74
C PHE A 24 25.04 9.49 6.39
N GLN A 25 25.47 10.75 6.41
CA GLN A 25 25.75 11.53 5.20
C GLN A 25 26.93 10.94 4.39
N ALA A 26 27.91 10.33 5.06
CA ALA A 26 29.02 9.63 4.42
C ALA A 26 28.64 8.23 3.88
N GLY A 27 27.40 7.77 4.10
CA GLY A 27 26.94 6.43 3.70
C GLY A 27 27.34 5.31 4.67
N ASP A 28 28.01 5.63 5.78
CA ASP A 28 28.32 4.67 6.84
C ASP A 28 27.12 4.50 7.78
N TYR A 29 26.16 3.68 7.35
CA TYR A 29 24.94 3.45 8.10
C TYR A 29 25.16 2.61 9.35
N VAL A 30 26.18 1.74 9.38
CA VAL A 30 26.54 0.94 10.55
C VAL A 30 27.14 1.83 11.64
N GLY A 31 28.08 2.70 11.29
CA GLY A 31 28.64 3.69 12.20
C GLY A 31 27.58 4.67 12.71
N ALA A 32 26.67 5.11 11.84
CA ALA A 32 25.54 5.95 12.22
C ALA A 32 24.62 5.26 13.25
N GLU A 33 24.25 4.00 13.02
CA GLU A 33 23.43 3.21 13.95
C GLU A 33 24.09 3.09 15.33
N ALA A 34 25.39 2.79 15.36
CA ALA A 34 26.14 2.68 16.62
C ALA A 34 26.19 4.01 17.38
N LEU A 35 26.37 5.14 16.68
CA LEU A 35 26.40 6.47 17.28
C LEU A 35 25.02 6.91 17.78
N TYR A 36 23.94 6.65 17.02
CA TYR A 36 22.59 6.91 17.51
C TYR A 36 22.23 6.04 18.72
N SER A 37 22.66 4.77 18.76
CA SER A 37 22.49 3.91 19.93
C SER A 37 23.20 4.48 21.18
N LYS A 38 24.41 5.04 21.02
CA LYS A 38 25.07 5.77 22.12
C LYS A 38 24.31 7.02 22.53
N ALA A 39 23.75 7.77 21.58
CA ALA A 39 22.91 8.93 21.88
C ALA A 39 21.67 8.54 22.69
N ILE A 40 20.99 7.45 22.31
CA ILE A 40 19.80 6.93 22.99
C ILE A 40 20.12 6.52 24.44
N ASN A 41 21.29 5.93 24.69
CA ASN A 41 21.71 5.58 26.05
C ASN A 41 21.84 6.81 26.97
N HIS A 42 22.13 7.99 26.39
CA HIS A 42 22.24 9.25 27.14
C HIS A 42 20.94 10.06 27.19
N ASP A 43 20.03 9.90 26.23
CA ASP A 43 18.72 10.56 26.19
C ASP A 43 17.65 9.62 25.60
N PRO A 44 17.16 8.65 26.39
CA PRO A 44 16.21 7.64 25.90
C PRO A 44 14.81 8.18 25.65
N SER A 45 14.50 9.39 26.12
CA SER A 45 13.20 10.07 25.95
C SER A 45 13.06 10.83 24.63
N ASN A 46 14.12 10.91 23.83
CA ASN A 46 14.12 11.76 22.64
C ASN A 46 13.68 11.01 21.38
N PRO A 47 12.48 11.27 20.84
CA PRO A 47 11.95 10.56 19.68
C PRO A 47 12.82 10.72 18.42
N LEU A 48 13.54 11.84 18.28
CA LEU A 48 14.36 12.11 17.10
C LEU A 48 15.51 11.11 16.96
N LEU A 49 16.09 10.67 18.08
CA LEU A 49 17.19 9.71 18.08
C LEU A 49 16.74 8.35 17.52
N TYR A 50 15.55 7.90 17.91
CA TYR A 50 14.94 6.69 17.37
C TYR A 50 14.61 6.85 15.88
N THR A 51 14.04 7.98 15.45
CA THR A 51 13.76 8.21 14.01
C THR A 51 15.00 8.31 13.13
N ASN A 52 16.12 8.76 13.70
CA ASN A 52 17.40 8.82 13.01
C ASN A 52 18.05 7.44 12.93
N ARG A 53 17.99 6.65 14.01
CA ARG A 53 18.47 5.27 14.02
C ARG A 53 17.64 4.38 13.10
N SER A 54 16.32 4.48 13.12
CA SER A 54 15.43 3.75 12.20
C SER A 54 15.70 4.07 10.74
N MET A 55 16.06 5.33 10.40
CA MET A 55 16.48 5.67 9.04
C MET A 55 17.80 4.99 8.64
N ALA A 56 18.79 4.92 9.55
CA ALA A 56 20.01 4.14 9.30
C ALA A 56 19.70 2.64 9.14
N LEU A 57 18.82 2.09 9.99
CA LEU A 57 18.38 0.70 9.92
C LEU A 57 17.61 0.37 8.63
N LEU A 58 16.81 1.31 8.10
CA LEU A 58 16.15 1.18 6.81
C LEU A 58 17.16 1.03 5.68
N LYS A 59 18.23 1.84 5.68
CA LYS A 59 19.32 1.75 4.70
C LYS A 59 20.12 0.45 4.82
N LEU A 60 20.10 -0.18 6.00
CA LEU A 60 20.68 -1.49 6.25
C LEU A 60 19.70 -2.65 6.01
N HIS A 61 18.45 -2.37 5.58
CA HIS A 61 17.39 -3.37 5.38
C HIS A 61 17.04 -4.19 6.64
N LEU A 62 17.27 -3.62 7.84
CA LEU A 62 16.98 -4.25 9.13
C LEU A 62 15.55 -3.94 9.60
N TYR A 63 14.55 -4.32 8.80
CA TYR A 63 13.15 -3.89 8.96
C TYR A 63 12.51 -4.20 10.32
N PRO A 64 12.73 -5.37 10.96
CA PRO A 64 12.17 -5.61 12.30
C PRO A 64 12.66 -4.61 13.35
N ARG A 65 13.92 -4.16 13.26
CA ARG A 65 14.48 -3.15 14.15
C ARG A 65 13.94 -1.75 13.85
N VAL A 66 13.68 -1.44 12.57
CA VAL A 66 13.00 -0.21 12.15
C VAL A 66 11.63 -0.11 12.81
N ILE A 67 10.83 -1.18 12.77
CA ILE A 67 9.50 -1.21 13.39
C ILE A 67 9.59 -0.94 14.89
N LEU A 68 10.54 -1.55 15.60
CA LEU A 68 10.73 -1.29 17.02
C LEU A 68 11.04 0.19 17.31
N ASP A 69 12.01 0.77 16.60
CA ASP A 69 12.43 2.16 16.81
C ASP A 69 11.33 3.15 16.45
N THR A 70 10.65 2.95 15.33
CA THR A 70 9.53 3.81 14.90
C THR A 70 8.35 3.72 15.86
N ARG A 71 7.95 2.54 16.33
CA ARG A 71 6.90 2.38 17.34
C ARG A 71 7.26 3.08 18.65
N HIS A 72 8.52 2.97 19.08
CA HIS A 72 8.98 3.68 20.26
C HIS A 72 8.97 5.20 20.05
N ALA A 73 9.44 5.69 18.90
CA ALA A 73 9.37 7.09 18.53
C ALA A 73 7.92 7.63 18.52
N ILE A 74 6.96 6.85 18.01
CA ILE A 74 5.52 7.17 18.01
C ILE A 74 4.97 7.18 19.44
N SER A 75 5.42 6.27 20.31
CA SER A 75 4.98 6.27 21.72
C SER A 75 5.44 7.51 22.49
N LEU A 76 6.61 8.06 22.15
CA LEU A 76 7.16 9.30 22.72
C LEU A 76 6.55 10.56 22.08
N LEU A 77 6.32 10.52 20.77
CA LEU A 77 5.71 11.61 20.00
C LEU A 77 4.67 11.03 19.03
N PRO A 78 3.38 11.02 19.41
CA PRO A 78 2.32 10.46 18.57
C PRO A 78 2.13 11.20 17.24
N HIS A 79 2.49 12.48 17.18
CA HIS A 79 2.45 13.30 15.96
C HIS A 79 3.83 13.33 15.29
N ASN A 80 4.31 12.16 14.84
CA ASN A 80 5.63 12.03 14.22
C ASN A 80 5.53 11.47 12.80
N MET A 81 5.33 12.37 11.83
CA MET A 81 5.19 12.04 10.40
C MET A 81 6.32 11.11 9.91
N LYS A 82 7.57 11.41 10.27
CA LYS A 82 8.74 10.62 9.83
C LYS A 82 8.72 9.19 10.36
N ALA A 83 8.35 9.01 11.63
CA ALA A 83 8.26 7.69 12.22
C ALA A 83 7.20 6.82 11.53
N TYR A 84 6.01 7.39 11.24
CA TYR A 84 4.97 6.68 10.48
C TYR A 84 5.40 6.36 9.04
N PHE A 85 6.07 7.28 8.36
CA PHE A 85 6.59 7.05 7.01
C PHE A 85 7.59 5.90 6.98
N GLN A 86 8.57 5.91 7.89
CA GLN A 86 9.58 4.85 8.00
C GLN A 86 8.98 3.51 8.43
N LEU A 87 7.96 3.54 9.31
CA LEU A 87 7.20 2.35 9.73
C LEU A 87 6.50 1.71 8.53
N ALA A 88 5.79 2.52 7.74
CA ALA A 88 5.14 2.06 6.52
C ALA A 88 6.13 1.44 5.52
N GLN A 89 7.29 2.09 5.32
CA GLN A 89 8.36 1.54 4.45
C GLN A 89 8.85 0.17 4.92
N ALA A 90 9.03 -0.02 6.23
CA ALA A 90 9.44 -1.30 6.80
C ALA A 90 8.34 -2.36 6.69
N GLN A 91 7.08 -1.99 6.84
CA GLN A 91 5.93 -2.90 6.73
C GLN A 91 5.73 -3.39 5.29
N ILE A 92 5.87 -2.51 4.28
CA ILE A 92 5.90 -2.91 2.87
C ILE A 92 7.01 -3.92 2.62
N ALA A 93 8.23 -3.63 3.09
CA ALA A 93 9.36 -4.53 2.89
C ALA A 93 9.24 -5.89 3.60
N LEU A 94 8.35 -6.00 4.59
CA LEU A 94 8.01 -7.25 5.28
C LEU A 94 6.73 -7.92 4.72
N SER A 95 6.22 -7.44 3.59
CA SER A 95 5.00 -7.95 2.95
C SER A 95 3.76 -7.86 3.84
N ASP A 96 3.65 -6.81 4.65
CA ASP A 96 2.46 -6.45 5.42
C ASP A 96 1.84 -5.14 4.88
N PRO A 97 1.24 -5.17 3.68
CA PRO A 97 0.71 -3.96 3.04
C PRO A 97 -0.51 -3.39 3.77
N SER A 98 -1.28 -4.22 4.47
CA SER A 98 -2.42 -3.76 5.27
C SER A 98 -1.99 -2.85 6.41
N ALA A 99 -0.97 -3.27 7.18
CA ALA A 99 -0.44 -2.42 8.25
C ALA A 99 0.33 -1.22 7.68
N ALA A 100 1.04 -1.39 6.57
CA ALA A 100 1.73 -0.31 5.88
C ALA A 100 0.78 0.79 5.43
N LEU A 101 -0.39 0.44 4.87
CA LEU A 101 -1.39 1.39 4.41
C LEU A 101 -1.90 2.29 5.54
N ILE A 102 -2.14 1.71 6.73
CA ILE A 102 -2.57 2.46 7.91
C ILE A 102 -1.49 3.47 8.31
N SER A 103 -0.24 3.00 8.43
CA SER A 103 0.90 3.85 8.80
C SER A 103 1.15 4.95 7.76
N ALA A 104 1.09 4.62 6.46
CA ALA A 104 1.31 5.55 5.36
C ALA A 104 0.23 6.64 5.32
N LYS A 105 -1.05 6.27 5.50
CA LYS A 105 -2.16 7.24 5.60
C LYS A 105 -1.95 8.21 6.76
N LYS A 106 -1.48 7.73 7.92
CA LYS A 106 -1.17 8.60 9.07
C LYS A 106 0.00 9.53 8.79
N ALA A 107 1.06 9.04 8.14
CA ALA A 107 2.16 9.88 7.69
C ALA A 107 1.69 10.97 6.72
N HIS A 108 0.81 10.63 5.78
CA HIS A 108 0.23 11.56 4.81
C HIS A 108 -0.60 12.65 5.51
N GLU A 109 -1.50 12.26 6.42
CA GLU A 109 -2.32 13.19 7.21
C GLU A 109 -1.44 14.23 7.94
N PHE A 110 -0.43 13.78 8.68
CA PHE A 110 0.48 14.68 9.39
C PHE A 110 1.34 15.52 8.44
N CYS A 111 1.74 14.96 7.30
CA CYS A 111 2.46 15.71 6.28
C CYS A 111 1.61 16.86 5.72
N VAL A 112 0.32 16.62 5.45
CA VAL A 112 -0.62 17.65 4.99
C VAL A 112 -0.79 18.73 6.07
N GLU A 113 -0.96 18.35 7.34
CA GLU A 113 -1.06 19.31 8.45
C GLU A 113 0.20 20.19 8.57
N GLU A 114 1.40 19.60 8.45
CA GLU A 114 2.64 20.37 8.40
C GLU A 114 2.69 21.30 7.18
N CYS A 115 2.21 20.88 6.01
CA CYS A 115 2.15 21.72 4.82
C CYS A 115 1.26 22.95 5.02
N MET A 116 0.12 22.78 5.67
CA MET A 116 -0.85 23.85 5.91
C MET A 116 -0.39 24.84 6.98
N THR A 117 0.47 24.42 7.90
CA THR A 117 1.01 25.26 8.99
C THR A 117 2.36 25.90 8.67
N GLY A 118 2.87 25.75 7.43
CA GLY A 118 4.14 26.33 7.00
C GLY A 118 5.38 25.52 7.40
N GLY A 119 5.20 24.25 7.77
CA GLY A 119 6.26 23.31 8.11
C GLY A 119 7.01 22.75 6.90
N LYS A 120 7.95 21.84 7.17
CA LYS A 120 8.82 21.21 6.14
C LYS A 120 8.16 20.05 5.38
N GLY A 121 6.94 19.66 5.75
CA GLY A 121 6.19 18.55 5.15
C GLY A 121 6.02 18.67 3.63
N ALA A 122 6.02 19.89 3.10
CA ALA A 122 5.85 20.15 1.67
C ALA A 122 6.83 19.31 0.81
N SER A 123 8.11 19.24 1.19
CA SER A 123 9.12 18.46 0.46
C SER A 123 8.90 16.93 0.49
N SER A 124 8.13 16.45 1.49
CA SER A 124 7.92 15.03 1.76
C SER A 124 6.57 14.52 1.24
N ILE A 125 5.66 15.41 0.82
CA ILE A 125 4.30 15.03 0.41
C ILE A 125 4.28 14.03 -0.76
N GLY A 126 5.08 14.27 -1.81
CA GLY A 126 5.14 13.38 -2.98
C GLY A 126 5.56 11.95 -2.62
N PRO A 127 6.73 11.74 -1.98
CA PRO A 127 7.15 10.41 -1.54
C PRO A 127 6.16 9.71 -0.60
N ILE A 128 5.45 10.46 0.24
CA ILE A 128 4.45 9.90 1.15
C ILE A 128 3.17 9.51 0.39
N THR A 129 2.70 10.34 -0.54
CA THR A 129 1.59 10.03 -1.45
C THR A 129 1.86 8.76 -2.24
N GLU A 130 3.06 8.63 -2.83
CA GLU A 130 3.47 7.44 -3.56
C GLU A 130 3.47 6.19 -2.67
N LEU A 131 3.93 6.31 -1.42
CA LEU A 131 3.91 5.20 -0.46
C LEU A 131 2.50 4.75 -0.11
N VAL A 132 1.55 5.68 0.04
CA VAL A 132 0.13 5.34 0.27
C VAL A 132 -0.44 4.61 -0.93
N LEU A 133 -0.21 5.11 -2.14
CA LEU A 133 -0.68 4.48 -3.37
C LEU A 133 -0.10 3.07 -3.54
N ARG A 134 1.21 2.91 -3.32
CA ARG A 134 1.86 1.59 -3.32
C ARG A 134 1.25 0.64 -2.31
N ALA A 135 1.05 1.09 -1.06
CA ALA A 135 0.46 0.26 -0.02
C ALA A 135 -1.00 -0.14 -0.35
N LYS A 136 -1.78 0.76 -0.99
CA LYS A 136 -3.13 0.44 -1.47
C LYS A 136 -3.10 -0.65 -2.53
N LYS A 137 -2.21 -0.52 -3.51
CA LYS A 137 -2.04 -1.50 -4.59
C LYS A 137 -1.67 -2.87 -4.03
N GLU A 138 -0.61 -2.96 -3.22
CA GLU A 138 -0.14 -4.23 -2.67
C GLU A 138 -1.18 -4.89 -1.74
N ASP A 139 -1.96 -4.11 -0.98
CA ASP A 139 -3.04 -4.65 -0.14
C ASP A 139 -4.20 -5.20 -0.98
N TRP A 140 -4.53 -4.52 -2.08
CA TRP A 140 -5.53 -5.00 -3.05
C TRP A 140 -5.05 -6.27 -3.76
N GLU A 141 -3.81 -6.30 -4.26
CA GLU A 141 -3.21 -7.48 -4.92
C GLU A 141 -3.19 -8.68 -3.97
N ARG A 142 -2.82 -8.48 -2.70
CA ARG A 142 -2.86 -9.55 -1.69
C ARG A 142 -4.27 -10.12 -1.50
N LYS A 143 -5.29 -9.25 -1.39
CA LYS A 143 -6.70 -9.67 -1.24
C LYS A 143 -7.19 -10.38 -2.50
N GLU A 144 -6.78 -9.91 -3.67
CA GLU A 144 -7.16 -10.50 -4.94
C GLU A 144 -6.52 -11.89 -5.13
N ASP A 145 -5.25 -12.05 -4.76
CA ASP A 145 -4.56 -13.34 -4.73
C ASP A 145 -5.26 -14.33 -3.78
N GLU A 146 -5.67 -13.88 -2.59
CA GLU A 146 -6.45 -14.68 -1.63
C GLU A 146 -7.81 -15.08 -2.22
N ARG A 147 -8.49 -14.16 -2.90
CA ARG A 147 -9.77 -14.40 -3.58
C ARG A 147 -9.64 -15.45 -4.67
N VAL A 148 -8.65 -15.31 -5.56
CA VAL A 148 -8.40 -16.23 -6.69
C VAL A 148 -8.04 -17.62 -6.17
N LYS A 149 -7.14 -17.72 -5.18
CA LYS A 149 -6.80 -19.01 -4.55
C LYS A 149 -8.01 -19.68 -3.90
N GLY A 150 -8.85 -18.91 -3.21
CA GLY A 150 -10.08 -19.41 -2.60
C GLY A 150 -11.07 -19.94 -3.64
N LEU A 151 -11.26 -19.22 -4.74
CA LEU A 151 -12.17 -19.59 -5.83
C LEU A 151 -11.70 -20.87 -6.56
N GLY A 152 -10.40 -20.97 -6.87
CA GLY A 152 -9.82 -22.17 -7.46
C GLY A 152 -9.87 -23.39 -6.53
N GLY A 153 -9.68 -23.19 -5.22
CA GLY A 153 -9.89 -24.24 -4.22
C GLY A 153 -11.32 -24.77 -4.20
N LEU A 154 -12.30 -23.86 -4.18
CA LEU A 154 -13.72 -24.19 -4.23
C LEU A 154 -14.11 -24.91 -5.53
N LEU A 155 -13.64 -24.44 -6.69
CA LEU A 155 -13.85 -25.11 -7.97
C LEU A 155 -13.36 -26.56 -7.91
N GLY A 156 -12.16 -26.78 -7.37
CA GLY A 156 -11.60 -28.12 -7.19
C GLY A 156 -12.46 -29.01 -6.30
N ASP A 157 -13.02 -28.48 -5.21
CA ASP A 157 -13.94 -29.22 -4.33
C ASP A 157 -15.24 -29.59 -5.04
N VAL A 158 -15.84 -28.65 -5.78
CA VAL A 158 -17.08 -28.90 -6.52
C VAL A 158 -16.87 -29.95 -7.61
N VAL A 159 -15.81 -29.83 -8.42
CA VAL A 159 -15.50 -30.79 -9.48
C VAL A 159 -15.28 -32.19 -8.91
N ARG A 160 -14.52 -32.34 -7.81
CA ARG A 160 -14.35 -33.63 -7.13
C ARG A 160 -15.67 -34.21 -6.62
N GLY A 161 -16.56 -33.37 -6.12
CA GLY A 161 -17.91 -33.78 -5.70
C GLY A 161 -18.70 -34.36 -6.86
N LEU A 162 -18.73 -33.65 -8.00
CA LEU A 162 -19.42 -34.08 -9.22
C LEU A 162 -18.82 -35.38 -9.80
N GLU A 163 -17.50 -35.52 -9.80
CA GLU A 163 -16.83 -36.74 -10.24
C GLU A 163 -17.18 -37.95 -9.37
N ARG A 164 -17.30 -37.77 -8.05
CA ARG A 164 -17.73 -38.85 -7.14
C ARG A 164 -19.18 -39.27 -7.39
N GLU A 165 -20.07 -38.32 -7.63
CA GLU A 165 -21.47 -38.61 -7.96
C GLU A 165 -21.57 -39.34 -9.31
N ARG A 166 -20.84 -38.87 -10.33
CA ARG A 166 -20.72 -39.55 -11.63
C ARG A 166 -20.24 -40.99 -11.46
N ASP A 167 -19.15 -41.20 -10.73
CA ASP A 167 -18.56 -42.52 -10.55
C ASP A 167 -19.49 -43.47 -9.76
N ALA A 168 -20.28 -42.95 -8.83
CA ALA A 168 -21.30 -43.70 -8.12
C ALA A 168 -22.46 -44.12 -9.03
N GLU A 169 -22.91 -43.21 -9.90
CA GLU A 169 -23.97 -43.50 -10.88
C GLU A 169 -23.53 -44.52 -11.93
N LEU A 170 -22.30 -44.37 -12.47
CA LEU A 170 -21.73 -45.34 -13.41
C LEU A 170 -21.60 -46.75 -12.80
N LYS A 171 -21.24 -46.84 -11.50
CA LYS A 171 -21.18 -48.12 -10.78
C LYS A 171 -22.55 -48.75 -10.53
N ALA A 172 -23.61 -47.96 -10.49
CA ALA A 172 -24.98 -48.43 -10.25
C ALA A 172 -25.65 -48.98 -11.52
N ILE A 173 -25.01 -48.90 -12.69
CA ILE A 173 -25.55 -49.43 -13.94
C ILE A 173 -25.53 -50.96 -13.91
N GLU A 174 -26.71 -51.56 -14.01
CA GLU A 174 -26.90 -53.00 -14.14
C GLU A 174 -26.98 -53.43 -15.62
N GLY A 175 -26.54 -54.65 -15.94
CA GLY A 175 -26.56 -55.23 -17.29
C GLY A 175 -25.17 -55.49 -17.89
N GLU A 176 -25.12 -56.16 -19.04
CA GLU A 176 -23.87 -56.53 -19.75
C GLU A 176 -23.99 -56.28 -21.26
N GLY A 177 -22.86 -56.10 -21.94
CA GLY A 177 -22.80 -55.94 -23.40
C GLY A 177 -23.00 -54.51 -23.91
N GLU A 178 -23.37 -54.40 -25.19
CA GLU A 178 -23.45 -53.11 -25.92
C GLU A 178 -24.45 -52.11 -25.31
N GLU A 179 -25.52 -52.59 -24.68
CA GLU A 179 -26.53 -51.71 -24.06
C GLU A 179 -25.98 -50.99 -22.83
N ARG A 180 -25.14 -51.67 -22.02
CA ARG A 180 -24.46 -51.05 -20.88
C ARG A 180 -23.45 -50.01 -21.33
N GLU A 181 -22.62 -50.32 -22.33
CA GLU A 181 -21.62 -49.40 -22.86
C GLU A 181 -22.26 -48.12 -23.40
N LYS A 182 -23.43 -48.24 -24.04
CA LYS A 182 -24.21 -47.08 -24.52
C LYS A 182 -24.69 -46.20 -23.37
N ARG A 183 -25.27 -46.79 -22.31
CA ARG A 183 -25.72 -46.05 -21.12
C ARG A 183 -24.57 -45.37 -20.38
N GLU A 184 -23.43 -46.05 -20.26
CA GLU A 184 -22.22 -45.48 -19.65
C GLU A 184 -21.73 -44.24 -20.41
N LYS A 185 -21.70 -44.29 -21.75
CA LYS A 185 -21.35 -43.11 -22.58
C LYS A 185 -22.34 -41.97 -22.44
N GLU A 186 -23.64 -42.27 -22.39
CA GLU A 186 -24.69 -41.24 -22.20
C GLU A 186 -24.54 -40.55 -20.84
N ILE A 187 -24.39 -41.32 -19.75
CA ILE A 187 -24.19 -40.79 -18.40
C ILE A 187 -22.89 -39.99 -18.33
N ALA A 188 -21.77 -40.54 -18.82
CA ALA A 188 -20.48 -39.85 -18.84
C ALA A 188 -20.58 -38.50 -19.57
N GLY A 189 -21.24 -38.44 -20.73
CA GLY A 189 -21.43 -37.20 -21.48
C GLY A 189 -22.27 -36.15 -20.75
N VAL A 190 -23.31 -36.56 -20.02
CA VAL A 190 -24.11 -35.65 -19.18
C VAL A 190 -23.26 -35.05 -18.05
N TRP A 191 -22.47 -35.88 -17.37
CA TRP A 191 -21.61 -35.43 -16.27
C TRP A 191 -20.43 -34.58 -16.76
N GLU A 192 -19.81 -34.92 -17.89
CA GLU A 192 -18.79 -34.10 -18.52
C GLU A 192 -19.33 -32.71 -18.85
N LYS A 193 -20.52 -32.63 -19.44
CA LYS A 193 -21.19 -31.35 -19.71
C LYS A 193 -21.49 -30.58 -18.43
N LYS A 194 -21.98 -31.24 -17.38
CA LYS A 194 -22.26 -30.61 -16.08
C LYS A 194 -21.00 -30.04 -15.43
N ILE A 195 -19.89 -30.79 -15.46
CA ILE A 195 -18.59 -30.35 -14.95
C ILE A 195 -18.08 -29.16 -15.77
N GLU A 196 -18.21 -29.21 -17.09
CA GLU A 196 -17.83 -28.13 -17.99
C GLU A 196 -18.64 -26.85 -17.74
N ASP A 197 -19.96 -26.98 -17.54
CA ASP A 197 -20.83 -25.83 -17.22
C ASP A 197 -20.45 -25.21 -15.87
N VAL A 198 -20.10 -26.01 -14.87
CA VAL A 198 -19.60 -25.52 -13.59
C VAL A 198 -18.26 -24.79 -13.75
N LYS A 199 -17.32 -25.38 -14.50
CA LYS A 199 -16.04 -24.71 -14.81
C LYS A 199 -16.29 -23.35 -15.47
N LYS A 200 -17.18 -23.27 -16.46
CA LYS A 200 -17.55 -22.00 -17.12
C LYS A 200 -18.15 -20.96 -16.18
N VAL A 201 -18.97 -21.38 -15.21
CA VAL A 201 -19.53 -20.45 -14.19
C VAL A 201 -18.40 -19.87 -13.34
N PHE A 202 -17.45 -20.71 -12.91
CA PHE A 202 -16.29 -20.26 -12.15
C PHE A 202 -15.33 -19.44 -13.01
N GLU A 203 -15.08 -19.82 -14.27
CA GLU A 203 -14.32 -19.04 -15.24
C GLU A 203 -14.99 -17.71 -15.56
N SER A 204 -16.32 -17.59 -15.49
CA SER A 204 -17.02 -16.31 -15.64
C SER A 204 -16.93 -15.44 -14.39
N ALA A 205 -16.91 -16.06 -13.20
CA ALA A 205 -16.67 -15.40 -11.92
C ALA A 205 -15.20 -14.99 -11.75
N GLU A 206 -14.27 -15.80 -12.26
CA GLU A 206 -12.85 -15.49 -12.47
C GLU A 206 -12.68 -14.51 -13.63
N GLY A 207 -13.52 -14.55 -14.65
CA GLY A 207 -13.58 -13.71 -15.86
C GLY A 207 -14.18 -12.33 -15.64
N SER A 208 -14.71 -12.12 -14.45
CA SER A 208 -14.77 -10.78 -13.85
C SER A 208 -13.36 -10.21 -13.55
N ALA A 209 -12.33 -11.06 -13.58
CA ALA A 209 -10.90 -10.77 -13.39
C ALA A 209 -9.95 -11.33 -14.49
N GLY A 210 -10.36 -12.21 -15.42
CA GLY A 210 -9.49 -12.67 -16.51
C GLY A 210 -10.16 -13.60 -17.52
N THR A 211 -10.01 -13.27 -18.81
CA THR A 211 -10.58 -13.92 -20.02
C THR A 211 -11.96 -13.43 -20.48
N ASP A 212 -12.07 -12.13 -20.67
CA ASP A 212 -12.40 -11.60 -21.98
C ASP A 212 -11.23 -10.67 -22.35
N GLU A 213 -11.17 -10.09 -23.55
CA GLU A 213 -10.42 -8.84 -23.71
C GLU A 213 -10.70 -7.94 -22.50
N SER A 214 -9.66 -7.45 -21.84
CA SER A 214 -9.65 -6.10 -21.27
C SER A 214 -11.03 -5.43 -21.26
N ARG A 215 -11.83 -5.57 -20.18
CA ARG A 215 -12.55 -4.38 -19.71
C ARG A 215 -11.43 -3.38 -19.56
N ARG A 216 -11.24 -2.53 -20.59
CA ARG A 216 -10.10 -1.60 -20.69
C ARG A 216 -9.96 -1.05 -19.30
N ARG A 217 -8.81 -1.30 -18.66
CA ARG A 217 -8.44 -0.76 -17.35
C ARG A 217 -8.54 0.75 -17.47
N LYS A 218 -9.76 1.26 -17.37
CA LYS A 218 -10.13 2.62 -17.73
C LYS A 218 -10.39 3.29 -16.43
N VAL A 219 -9.40 4.04 -16.01
CA VAL A 219 -9.58 4.96 -14.91
C VAL A 219 -10.49 6.07 -15.39
N PRO A 220 -11.57 6.39 -14.66
CA PRO A 220 -12.42 7.50 -15.01
C PRO A 220 -11.62 8.81 -15.01
N ASP A 221 -11.81 9.64 -16.04
CA ASP A 221 -11.05 10.88 -16.23
C ASP A 221 -11.14 11.81 -15.00
N TRP A 222 -12.27 11.81 -14.28
CA TRP A 222 -12.44 12.60 -13.05
C TRP A 222 -11.52 12.17 -11.89
N CYS A 223 -10.96 10.98 -11.94
CA CYS A 223 -10.10 10.39 -10.91
C CYS A 223 -8.61 10.68 -11.17
N VAL A 224 -8.28 11.16 -12.37
CA VAL A 224 -6.91 11.34 -12.86
C VAL A 224 -6.46 12.77 -12.61
N ASP A 225 -5.24 12.93 -12.11
CA ASP A 225 -4.58 14.21 -11.93
C ASP A 225 -4.00 14.71 -13.27
N ASP A 226 -4.32 15.94 -13.68
CA ASP A 226 -3.84 16.49 -14.96
C ASP A 226 -2.34 16.77 -15.01
N ILE A 227 -1.66 16.80 -13.87
CA ILE A 227 -0.20 17.03 -13.80
C ILE A 227 0.55 15.69 -13.91
N THR A 228 0.17 14.71 -13.09
CA THR A 228 0.89 13.43 -13.00
C THR A 228 0.29 12.33 -13.87
N PHE A 229 -0.93 12.50 -14.37
CA PHE A 229 -1.73 11.49 -15.06
C PHE A 229 -2.00 10.22 -14.25
N SER A 230 -1.77 10.27 -12.94
CA SER A 230 -2.05 9.19 -11.99
C SER A 230 -3.35 9.45 -11.23
N VAL A 231 -3.88 8.41 -10.57
CA VAL A 231 -5.06 8.56 -9.70
C VAL A 231 -4.77 9.51 -8.54
N MET A 232 -5.66 10.48 -8.32
CA MET A 232 -5.58 11.41 -7.20
C MET A 232 -5.78 10.71 -5.85
N LEU A 233 -4.89 10.98 -4.89
CA LEU A 233 -5.00 10.50 -3.51
C LEU A 233 -5.66 11.56 -2.61
N ASP A 234 -5.21 12.81 -2.71
CA ASP A 234 -5.73 13.93 -1.93
C ASP A 234 -6.07 15.11 -2.84
N PRO A 235 -7.18 15.02 -3.58
CA PRO A 235 -7.57 16.05 -4.53
C PRO A 235 -7.84 17.39 -3.84
N VAL A 236 -7.27 18.45 -4.38
CA VAL A 236 -7.53 19.84 -4.01
C VAL A 236 -8.04 20.60 -5.22
N VAL A 237 -9.03 21.46 -4.99
CA VAL A 237 -9.62 22.32 -6.02
C VAL A 237 -8.99 23.70 -5.97
N THR A 238 -8.64 24.22 -7.14
CA THR A 238 -8.17 25.61 -7.30
C THR A 238 -9.36 26.57 -7.37
N LYS A 239 -9.11 27.88 -7.31
CA LYS A 239 -10.16 28.91 -7.44
C LYS A 239 -10.88 28.92 -8.79
N THR A 240 -10.29 28.27 -9.81
CA THR A 240 -10.88 28.13 -11.15
C THR A 240 -11.80 26.92 -11.26
N GLY A 241 -11.84 26.06 -10.23
CA GLY A 241 -12.68 24.87 -10.15
C GLY A 241 -11.99 23.58 -10.60
N GLN A 242 -10.75 23.65 -11.12
CA GLN A 242 -9.99 22.46 -11.50
C GLN A 242 -9.45 21.75 -10.25
N SER A 243 -9.50 20.42 -10.25
CA SER A 243 -8.93 19.60 -9.18
C SER A 243 -7.62 18.97 -9.62
N TYR A 244 -6.66 18.93 -8.71
CA TYR A 244 -5.36 18.27 -8.88
C TYR A 244 -5.05 17.47 -7.62
N ASP A 245 -4.16 16.48 -7.71
CA ASP A 245 -3.61 15.88 -6.50
C ASP A 245 -2.81 16.93 -5.71
N ARG A 246 -2.96 16.98 -4.38
CA ARG A 246 -2.23 17.94 -3.55
C ARG A 246 -0.73 17.88 -3.80
N SER A 247 -0.16 16.68 -3.90
CA SER A 247 1.29 16.53 -4.02
C SER A 247 1.84 17.16 -5.31
N SER A 248 1.12 16.98 -6.42
CA SER A 248 1.51 17.47 -7.74
C SER A 248 1.35 18.99 -7.86
N ILE A 249 0.21 19.54 -7.46
CA ILE A 249 -0.02 20.99 -7.51
C ILE A 249 0.89 21.75 -6.55
N MET A 250 1.20 21.18 -5.38
CA MET A 250 2.13 21.82 -4.44
C MET A 250 3.54 21.88 -5.00
N GLU A 251 4.01 20.86 -5.71
CA GLU A 251 5.31 20.87 -6.37
C GLU A 251 5.34 21.86 -7.55
N HIS A 252 4.26 21.91 -8.35
CA HIS A 252 4.11 22.91 -9.40
C HIS A 252 4.19 24.34 -8.85
N LEU A 253 3.45 24.65 -7.79
CA LEU A 253 3.41 25.98 -7.19
C LEU A 253 4.73 26.43 -6.56
N ARG A 254 5.64 25.51 -6.22
CA ARG A 254 7.02 25.87 -5.83
C ARG A 254 7.84 26.40 -7.00
N ARG A 255 7.55 25.94 -8.21
CA ARG A 255 8.28 26.29 -9.43
C ARG A 255 7.63 27.46 -10.15
N SER A 256 6.30 27.48 -10.21
CA SER A 256 5.51 28.50 -10.89
C SER A 256 4.25 28.85 -10.08
N PRO A 257 4.09 30.10 -9.60
CA PRO A 257 2.93 30.51 -8.80
C PRO A 257 1.70 30.82 -9.68
N THR A 258 1.33 29.89 -10.55
CA THR A 258 0.23 30.01 -11.52
C THR A 258 -0.55 28.71 -11.61
N ASP A 259 -1.84 28.78 -11.95
CA ASP A 259 -2.64 27.60 -12.26
C ASP A 259 -2.06 26.86 -13.49
N PRO A 260 -1.83 25.53 -13.44
CA PRO A 260 -1.26 24.78 -14.55
C PRO A 260 -2.07 24.90 -15.86
N LEU A 261 -3.39 24.97 -15.76
CA LEU A 261 -4.31 24.99 -16.90
C LEU A 261 -4.55 26.43 -17.38
N THR A 262 -4.98 27.32 -16.49
CA THR A 262 -5.41 28.68 -16.88
C THR A 262 -4.29 29.70 -16.91
N ARG A 263 -3.14 29.38 -16.30
CA ARG A 263 -1.98 30.28 -16.11
C ARG A 263 -2.27 31.52 -15.26
N GLU A 264 -3.44 31.59 -14.63
CA GLU A 264 -3.77 32.67 -13.70
C GLU A 264 -2.91 32.57 -12.43
N PRO A 265 -2.58 33.70 -11.77
CA PRO A 265 -1.84 33.66 -10.50
C PRO A 265 -2.54 32.76 -9.47
N LEU A 266 -1.82 31.81 -8.89
CA LEU A 266 -2.37 30.85 -7.92
C LEU A 266 -1.39 30.68 -6.77
N GLN A 267 -1.90 30.71 -5.54
CA GLN A 267 -1.13 30.50 -4.32
C GLN A 267 -1.60 29.24 -3.59
N VAL A 268 -0.73 28.67 -2.75
CA VAL A 268 -1.09 27.49 -1.93
C VAL A 268 -2.29 27.78 -1.01
N SER A 269 -2.42 29.03 -0.55
CA SER A 269 -3.56 29.49 0.26
C SER A 269 -4.91 29.46 -0.48
N ASP A 270 -4.89 29.43 -1.81
CA ASP A 270 -6.09 29.40 -2.65
C ASP A 270 -6.64 27.98 -2.81
N LEU A 271 -5.82 26.96 -2.52
CA LEU A 271 -6.22 25.56 -2.63
C LEU A 271 -7.24 25.20 -1.54
N ARG A 272 -8.26 24.43 -1.92
CA ARG A 272 -9.28 23.93 -1.01
C ARG A 272 -9.38 22.40 -1.14
N PRO A 273 -9.47 21.63 -0.04
CA PRO A 273 -9.67 20.18 -0.13
C PRO A 273 -10.97 19.84 -0.86
N ASN A 274 -10.91 18.98 -1.87
CA ASN A 274 -12.09 18.45 -2.55
C ASN A 274 -12.52 17.14 -1.90
N LEU A 275 -13.24 17.23 -0.78
CA LEU A 275 -13.60 16.07 0.04
C LEU A 275 -14.48 15.06 -0.71
N ALA A 276 -15.40 15.53 -1.55
CA ALA A 276 -16.28 14.67 -2.33
C ALA A 276 -15.48 13.85 -3.35
N LEU A 277 -14.57 14.50 -4.09
CA LEU A 277 -13.72 13.83 -5.04
C LEU A 277 -12.76 12.86 -4.36
N ARG A 278 -12.25 13.20 -3.17
CA ARG A 278 -11.38 12.31 -2.40
C ARG A 278 -12.08 11.02 -2.02
N VAL A 279 -13.33 11.09 -1.55
CA VAL A 279 -14.12 9.89 -1.23
C VAL A 279 -14.35 9.05 -2.50
N ALA A 280 -14.72 9.68 -3.61
CA ALA A 280 -14.91 8.97 -4.88
C ALA A 280 -13.64 8.28 -5.39
N CYS A 281 -12.47 8.93 -5.31
CA CYS A 281 -11.19 8.33 -5.66
C CYS A 281 -10.81 7.19 -4.71
N GLU A 282 -11.11 7.34 -3.41
CA GLU A 282 -10.85 6.31 -2.41
C GLU A 282 -11.70 5.05 -2.64
N GLU A 283 -13.00 5.20 -2.89
CA GLU A 283 -13.90 4.10 -3.23
C GLU A 283 -13.47 3.40 -4.52
N PHE A 284 -13.15 4.18 -5.56
CA PHE A 284 -12.66 3.64 -6.83
C PHE A 284 -11.39 2.79 -6.63
N LEU A 285 -10.40 3.31 -5.89
CA LEU A 285 -9.16 2.58 -5.60
C LEU A 285 -9.35 1.37 -4.68
N ALA A 286 -10.37 1.37 -3.83
CA ALA A 286 -10.66 0.23 -2.97
C ALA A 286 -11.12 -0.99 -3.78
N GLU A 287 -11.87 -0.75 -4.86
CA GLU A 287 -12.33 -1.79 -5.78
C GLU A 287 -11.31 -2.07 -6.90
N ASN A 288 -10.53 -1.07 -7.30
CA ASN A 288 -9.65 -1.10 -8.46
C ASN A 288 -8.21 -0.75 -8.08
N GLY A 289 -7.59 -1.50 -7.16
CA GLY A 289 -6.21 -1.22 -6.71
C GLY A 289 -5.16 -1.23 -7.82
N TRP A 290 -5.42 -1.96 -8.92
CA TRP A 290 -4.61 -1.94 -10.14
C TRP A 290 -4.51 -0.57 -10.82
N ALA A 291 -5.44 0.36 -10.53
CA ALA A 291 -5.48 1.69 -11.14
C ALA A 291 -4.37 2.61 -10.64
N VAL A 292 -3.64 2.22 -9.60
CA VAL A 292 -2.47 2.96 -9.12
C VAL A 292 -1.38 3.10 -10.20
N ASP A 293 -1.23 2.12 -11.09
CA ASP A 293 -0.25 2.15 -12.18
C ASP A 293 -0.83 2.64 -13.52
N TYR A 294 -1.95 3.39 -13.50
CA TYR A 294 -2.61 3.88 -14.70
C TYR A 294 -1.72 4.81 -15.54
#